data_AF-A0A938M7S1-F1
#
_entry.id   AF-A0A938M7S1-F1
#
_cell.length_a   1.000
_cell.length_b   1.000
_cell.length_c   1.000
_cell.angle_alpha   90.00
_cell.angle_beta   90.00
_cell.angle_gamma   90.00
#
_symmetry.space_group_name_H-M   'P 1'
#
loop_
_entity.id
_entity.type
_entity.pdbx_description
1 polymer ?
#
loop_
_entity_poly.entity_id
_entity_poly.type
_entity_poly.pdbx_seq_one_letter_code
_entity_poly.pdbx_strand_id
1 'polypeptide(L)'
;MSRIIKTIEIEGHPAVALFDTGAMYTYVRSSLVRGTPRRAMVPPARVGLGGREVQIHELCFVQGKIEGLDFLADAVPVAELGSADGHELDALIGARTMEQWEIRLDPKAGTLDLEGLRRREFTEF
;
A
#
# COMPACT_ATOMS: atom_id res chain seq x y z
N MET A 1 3.14 16.15 10.56
CA MET A 1 2.47 14.84 10.71
C MET A 1 3.55 13.78 10.71
N SER A 2 3.58 12.91 11.72
CA SER A 2 4.45 11.73 11.72
C SER A 2 3.99 10.79 10.60
N ARG A 3 4.93 10.28 9.81
CA ARG A 3 4.63 9.18 8.89
C ARG A 3 4.48 7.91 9.72
N ILE A 4 3.51 7.07 9.36
CA ILE A 4 3.35 5.76 10.00
C ILE A 4 4.02 4.73 9.09
N ILE A 5 5.12 4.16 9.58
CA ILE A 5 5.87 3.09 8.91
C ILE A 5 5.75 1.84 9.77
N LYS A 6 5.33 0.73 9.17
CA LYS A 6 5.20 -0.58 9.84
C LYS A 6 5.73 -1.68 8.94
N THR A 7 6.23 -2.75 9.54
CA THR A 7 6.45 -4.00 8.83
C THR A 7 5.12 -4.73 8.68
N ILE A 8 4.79 -5.11 7.45
CA ILE A 8 3.59 -5.87 7.07
C ILE A 8 4.02 -7.10 6.25
N GLU A 9 3.08 -7.94 5.86
CA GLU A 9 3.31 -8.95 4.82
C GLU A 9 2.68 -8.49 3.50
N ILE A 10 3.35 -8.76 2.37
CA ILE A 10 2.80 -8.67 1.01
C ILE A 10 3.17 -9.97 0.28
N GLU A 11 2.19 -10.68 -0.25
CA GLU A 11 2.38 -12.00 -0.90
C GLU A 11 3.21 -12.97 -0.04
N GLY A 12 2.99 -12.96 1.28
CA GLY A 12 3.72 -13.79 2.25
C GLY A 12 5.16 -13.35 2.57
N HIS A 13 5.63 -12.22 2.03
CA HIS A 13 6.96 -11.68 2.28
C HIS A 13 6.89 -10.47 3.22
N PRO A 14 7.80 -10.33 4.19
CA PRO A 14 7.88 -9.14 5.01
C PRO A 14 8.22 -7.91 4.16
N ALA A 15 7.53 -6.80 4.42
CA ALA A 15 7.67 -5.55 3.69
C ALA A 15 7.59 -4.36 4.65
N VAL A 16 8.54 -3.42 4.55
CA VAL A 16 8.45 -2.13 5.23
C VAL A 16 7.50 -1.22 4.46
N ALA A 17 6.37 -0.90 5.08
CA ALA A 17 5.28 -0.16 4.45
C ALA A 17 5.08 1.23 5.07
N LEU A 18 5.00 2.24 4.21
CA LEU A 18 4.50 3.57 4.55
C LEU A 18 2.99 3.63 4.34
N PHE A 19 2.25 4.17 5.31
CA PHE A 19 0.82 4.45 5.16
C PHE A 19 0.64 5.94 4.82
N ASP A 20 0.14 6.22 3.61
CA ASP A 20 0.09 7.56 3.05
C ASP A 20 -1.29 7.88 2.45
N THR A 21 -2.05 8.73 3.15
CA THR A 21 -3.37 9.18 2.71
C THR A 21 -3.31 10.14 1.53
N GLY A 22 -2.13 10.71 1.21
CA GLY A 22 -1.91 11.55 0.03
C GLY A 22 -1.69 10.76 -1.26
N ALA A 23 -1.46 9.45 -1.17
CA ALA A 23 -1.25 8.59 -2.33
C ALA A 23 -2.53 7.83 -2.68
N MET A 24 -3.06 8.01 -3.89
CA MET A 24 -4.27 7.29 -4.32
C MET A 24 -4.05 5.79 -4.56
N TYR A 25 -2.85 5.41 -5.01
CA TYR A 25 -2.49 4.03 -5.32
C TYR A 25 -1.67 3.43 -4.20
N THR A 26 -1.82 2.12 -4.01
CA THR A 26 -0.85 1.31 -3.29
C THR A 26 0.29 0.97 -4.24
N TYR A 27 1.54 1.09 -3.79
CA TYR A 27 2.74 0.75 -4.56
C TYR A 27 3.50 -0.33 -3.82
N VAL A 28 4.05 -1.29 -4.57
CA VAL A 28 4.81 -2.40 -4.00
C VAL A 28 6.07 -2.60 -4.83
N ARG A 29 7.18 -2.90 -4.17
CA ARG A 29 8.41 -3.29 -4.85
C ARG A 29 8.16 -4.53 -5.70
N SER A 30 8.42 -4.41 -6.99
CA SER A 30 8.19 -5.45 -8.00
C SER A 30 8.84 -6.81 -7.67
N SER A 31 9.90 -6.83 -6.86
CA SER A 31 10.53 -8.05 -6.37
C SER A 31 9.63 -8.90 -5.47
N LEU A 32 8.66 -8.29 -4.78
CA LEU A 32 7.72 -8.97 -3.88
C LEU A 32 6.54 -9.61 -4.62
N VAL A 33 6.26 -9.14 -5.85
CA VAL A 33 5.06 -9.51 -6.63
C VAL A 33 5.44 -10.12 -7.99
N ARG A 34 6.54 -10.87 -8.03
CA ARG A 34 7.05 -11.49 -9.28
C ARG A 34 6.10 -12.56 -9.83
N GLY A 35 5.40 -13.28 -8.96
CA GLY A 35 4.45 -14.34 -9.33
C GLY A 35 3.01 -13.85 -9.52
N THR A 36 2.73 -12.59 -9.20
CA THR A 36 1.37 -12.05 -9.19
C THR A 36 0.93 -11.66 -10.60
N PRO A 37 -0.24 -12.11 -11.09
CA PRO A 37 -0.78 -11.70 -12.38
C PRO A 37 -0.89 -10.17 -12.49
N ARG A 38 -0.51 -9.63 -13.64
CA ARG A 38 -0.54 -8.20 -13.93
C ARG A 38 -1.59 -7.86 -14.96
N ARG A 39 -2.23 -6.70 -14.77
CA ARG A 39 -3.18 -6.10 -15.70
C ARG A 39 -2.60 -4.80 -16.23
N ALA A 40 -2.54 -4.67 -17.55
CA ALA A 40 -2.12 -3.43 -18.19
C ALA A 40 -3.13 -2.31 -17.89
N MET A 41 -2.60 -1.12 -17.63
CA MET A 41 -3.39 0.11 -17.53
C MET A 41 -3.27 0.88 -18.83
N VAL A 42 -4.41 1.07 -19.50
CA VAL A 42 -4.47 1.70 -20.82
C VAL A 42 -5.55 2.79 -20.80
N PRO A 43 -5.19 4.07 -20.97
CA PRO A 43 -3.82 4.58 -21.12
C PRO A 43 -3.02 4.57 -19.80
N PRO A 44 -1.67 4.64 -19.85
CA PRO A 44 -0.84 4.82 -18.66
C PRO A 44 -1.20 6.11 -17.90
N ALA A 45 -1.08 6.09 -16.57
CA ALA A 45 -1.30 7.25 -15.72
C ALA A 45 0.04 7.81 -15.25
N ARG A 46 0.10 9.13 -15.07
CA ARG A 46 1.27 9.83 -14.52
C ARG A 46 1.01 10.21 -13.08
N VAL A 47 1.96 9.92 -12.22
CA VAL A 47 1.87 10.18 -10.78
C VAL A 47 3.18 10.73 -10.25
N GLY A 48 3.10 11.63 -9.27
CA GLY A 48 4.25 12.00 -8.46
C GLY A 48 4.45 10.95 -7.36
N LEU A 49 5.62 10.32 -7.30
CA LEU A 49 5.97 9.34 -6.28
C LEU A 49 7.37 9.67 -5.74
N GLY A 50 7.48 10.02 -4.46
CA GLY A 50 8.79 10.33 -3.85
C GLY A 50 9.53 11.51 -4.49
N GLY A 51 8.79 12.50 -5.01
CA GLY A 51 9.38 13.69 -5.65
C GLY A 51 9.76 13.52 -7.13
N ARG A 52 9.52 12.36 -7.73
CA ARG A 52 9.71 12.09 -9.17
C ARG A 52 8.38 11.78 -9.87
N GLU A 53 8.31 12.06 -11.16
CA GLU A 53 7.20 11.59 -12.01
C GLU A 53 7.42 10.12 -12.37
N VAL A 54 6.38 9.30 -12.22
CA VAL A 54 6.36 7.87 -12.58
C VAL A 54 5.18 7.62 -13.51
N GLN A 55 5.39 6.80 -14.53
CA GLN A 55 4.32 6.27 -15.36
C GLN A 55 3.89 4.90 -14.85
N ILE A 56 2.60 4.78 -14.53
CA ILE A 56 1.98 3.52 -14.16
C ILE A 56 1.51 2.87 -15.45
N HIS A 57 2.06 1.70 -15.78
CA HIS A 57 1.68 0.93 -16.97
C HIS A 57 0.84 -0.31 -16.63
N GLU A 58 0.88 -0.74 -15.38
CA GLU A 58 0.25 -1.98 -14.94
C GLU A 58 -0.08 -1.94 -13.45
N LEU A 59 -1.01 -2.80 -13.07
CA LEU A 59 -1.44 -3.07 -11.71
C LEU A 59 -1.40 -4.58 -11.48
N CYS A 60 -1.28 -4.99 -10.22
CA CYS A 60 -1.42 -6.38 -9.79
C CYS A 60 -2.31 -6.45 -8.56
N PHE A 61 -3.02 -7.55 -8.37
CA PHE A 61 -3.87 -7.76 -7.21
C PHE A 61 -3.11 -8.56 -6.16
N VAL A 62 -2.88 -7.98 -4.99
CA VAL A 62 -2.03 -8.56 -3.94
C VAL A 62 -2.82 -8.86 -2.67
N GLN A 63 -2.40 -9.89 -1.96
CA GLN A 63 -2.76 -10.16 -0.57
C GLN A 63 -1.66 -9.63 0.35
N GLY A 64 -2.05 -8.91 1.39
CA GLY A 64 -1.15 -8.48 2.44
C GLY A 64 -1.69 -8.80 3.83
N LYS A 65 -0.86 -8.62 4.85
CA LYS A 65 -1.28 -8.69 6.26
C LYS A 65 -0.72 -7.56 7.08
N ILE A 66 -1.57 -6.91 7.87
CA ILE A 66 -1.19 -5.90 8.85
C ILE A 66 -1.49 -6.47 10.23
N GLU A 67 -0.47 -6.67 11.06
CA GLU A 67 -0.64 -7.23 12.41
C GLU A 67 -1.40 -8.59 12.39
N GLY A 68 -1.15 -9.40 11.36
CA GLY A 68 -1.81 -10.71 11.15
C GLY A 68 -3.20 -10.65 10.50
N LEU A 69 -3.74 -9.46 10.20
CA LEU A 69 -5.05 -9.29 9.57
C LEU A 69 -4.89 -9.17 8.05
N ASP A 70 -5.49 -10.09 7.29
CA ASP A 70 -5.35 -10.09 5.82
C ASP A 70 -6.08 -8.90 5.17
N PHE A 71 -5.54 -8.35 4.10
CA PHE A 71 -6.24 -7.41 3.22
C PHE A 71 -5.89 -7.71 1.76
N LEU A 72 -6.73 -7.24 0.84
CA LEU A 72 -6.45 -7.29 -0.60
C LEU A 72 -6.28 -5.89 -1.15
N ALA A 73 -5.46 -5.71 -2.17
CA ALA A 73 -5.26 -4.41 -2.80
C ALA A 73 -4.87 -4.53 -4.27
N ASP A 74 -5.34 -3.58 -5.08
CA ASP A 74 -4.66 -3.24 -6.32
C ASP A 74 -3.36 -2.50 -6.00
N ALA A 75 -2.24 -3.07 -6.41
CA ALA A 75 -0.92 -2.51 -6.22
C ALA A 75 -0.24 -2.21 -7.56
N VAL A 76 0.44 -1.07 -7.63
CA VAL A 76 1.34 -0.73 -8.72
C VAL A 76 2.72 -1.31 -8.41
N PRO A 77 3.23 -2.27 -9.22
CA PRO A 77 4.59 -2.76 -9.08
C PRO A 77 5.58 -1.67 -9.53
N VAL A 78 6.54 -1.32 -8.68
CA VAL A 78 7.62 -0.38 -9.01
C VAL A 78 8.99 -1.00 -8.72
N ALA A 79 10.04 -0.55 -9.41
CA ALA A 79 11.39 -1.02 -9.12
C ALA A 79 11.84 -0.60 -7.70
N GLU A 80 11.57 0.66 -7.35
CA GLU A 80 12.00 1.28 -6.09
C GLU A 80 10.93 2.27 -5.61
N LEU A 81 10.75 2.39 -4.30
CA LEU A 81 9.91 3.42 -3.67
C LEU A 81 10.73 4.56 -3.04
N GLY A 82 12.01 4.32 -2.76
CA GLY A 82 12.88 5.22 -2.00
C GLY A 82 12.75 5.00 -0.49
N SER A 83 13.13 6.02 0.28
CA SER A 83 13.18 5.96 1.74
C SER A 83 12.27 6.99 2.41
N ALA A 84 11.71 6.64 3.57
CA ALA A 84 11.03 7.58 4.46
C ALA A 84 11.51 7.38 5.90
N ASP A 85 11.78 8.49 6.60
CA ASP A 85 12.20 8.50 8.01
C ASP A 85 13.34 7.49 8.31
N GLY A 86 14.33 7.40 7.42
CA GLY A 86 15.49 6.51 7.54
C GLY A 86 15.25 5.05 7.15
N HIS A 87 14.05 4.69 6.68
CA HIS A 87 13.70 3.34 6.26
C HIS A 87 13.56 3.25 4.75
N GLU A 88 14.21 2.26 4.14
CA GLU A 88 13.96 1.86 2.76
C GLU A 88 12.56 1.23 2.65
N LEU A 89 11.74 1.72 1.72
CA LEU A 89 10.36 1.28 1.58
C LEU A 89 10.24 0.11 0.61
N ASP A 90 9.50 -0.90 1.02
CA ASP A 90 9.07 -2.02 0.19
C ASP A 90 7.65 -1.82 -0.34
N ALA A 91 6.82 -1.10 0.41
CA ALA A 91 5.45 -0.81 0.05
C ALA A 91 5.02 0.60 0.50
N LEU A 92 4.03 1.14 -0.20
CA LEU A 92 3.26 2.30 0.19
C LEU A 92 1.79 1.89 0.13
N ILE A 93 1.08 1.96 1.24
CA ILE A 93 -0.36 1.69 1.32
C ILE A 93 -1.09 3.02 1.11
N GLY A 94 -1.79 3.11 -0.03
CA GLY A 94 -2.48 4.32 -0.43
C GLY A 94 -3.91 4.43 0.11
N ALA A 95 -4.50 5.60 -0.11
CA ALA A 95 -5.83 5.99 0.34
C ALA A 95 -6.93 4.99 -0.05
N ARG A 96 -6.94 4.49 -1.30
CA ARG A 96 -7.99 3.53 -1.74
C ARG A 96 -7.99 2.24 -0.93
N THR A 97 -6.80 1.68 -0.67
CA THR A 97 -6.67 0.47 0.14
C THR A 97 -7.06 0.75 1.59
N MET A 98 -6.63 1.89 2.15
CA MET A 98 -7.01 2.25 3.52
C MET A 98 -8.51 2.47 3.67
N GLU A 99 -9.15 3.17 2.73
CA GLU A 99 -10.58 3.41 2.73
C GLU A 99 -11.38 2.11 2.60
N GLN A 100 -11.03 1.26 1.63
CA GLN A 100 -11.68 -0.05 1.42
C GLN A 100 -11.71 -0.91 2.68
N TRP A 101 -10.66 -0.85 3.50
CA TRP A 101 -10.52 -1.67 4.69
C TRP A 101 -10.74 -0.89 6.00
N GLU A 102 -11.24 0.34 5.91
CA GLU A 102 -11.43 1.28 7.03
C GLU A 102 -10.19 1.41 7.93
N ILE A 103 -8.99 1.36 7.34
CA ILE A 103 -7.72 1.58 8.05
C ILE A 103 -7.57 3.09 8.27
N ARG A 104 -7.46 3.50 9.54
CA ARG A 104 -7.29 4.92 9.89
C ARG A 104 -5.95 5.15 10.54
N LEU A 105 -5.33 6.29 10.25
CA LEU A 105 -4.11 6.72 10.90
C LEU A 105 -4.44 7.31 12.27
N ASP A 106 -3.68 6.95 13.30
CA ASP A 106 -3.60 7.70 14.56
C ASP A 106 -2.21 8.38 14.64
N PRO A 107 -2.08 9.64 14.17
CA PRO A 107 -0.81 10.34 14.17
C PRO A 107 -0.29 10.67 15.57
N LYS A 108 -1.18 10.72 16.58
CA LYS A 108 -0.78 11.03 17.97
C LYS A 108 -0.10 9.84 18.61
N ALA A 109 -0.63 8.64 18.37
CA ALA A 109 -0.06 7.39 18.86
C ALA A 109 1.02 6.82 17.92
N GLY A 110 1.09 7.26 16.66
CA GLY A 110 1.97 6.67 15.65
C GLY A 110 1.52 5.25 15.24
N THR A 111 0.22 4.97 15.36
CA THR A 111 -0.37 3.65 15.15
C THR A 111 -1.45 3.67 14.08
N LEU A 112 -1.92 2.48 13.71
CA LEU A 112 -3.08 2.30 12.84
C LEU A 112 -4.27 1.87 13.69
N ASP A 113 -5.43 2.45 13.40
CA ASP A 113 -6.70 1.86 13.75
C ASP A 113 -7.08 0.85 12.65
N LEU A 114 -7.27 -0.39 13.07
CA LEU A 114 -7.56 -1.55 12.23
C LEU A 114 -8.92 -2.16 12.59
N GLU A 115 -9.80 -1.44 13.30
CA GLU A 115 -11.09 -1.97 13.75
C GLU A 115 -11.95 -2.50 12.59
N GLY A 116 -12.06 -1.76 11.48
CA GLY A 116 -12.82 -2.25 10.32
C GLY A 116 -12.21 -3.49 9.68
N LEU A 117 -10.88 -3.54 9.57
CA LEU A 117 -10.16 -4.73 9.09
C LEU A 117 -10.37 -5.95 10.00
N ARG A 118 -10.45 -5.75 11.33
CA ARG A 118 -10.79 -6.81 12.30
C ARG A 118 -12.25 -7.25 12.20
N ARG A 119 -13.17 -6.29 12.07
CA ARG A 119 -14.61 -6.55 12.04
C ARG A 119 -15.02 -7.33 10.79
N ARG A 120 -14.38 -7.09 9.64
CA ARG A 120 -14.70 -7.74 8.34
C ARG A 120 -16.14 -7.53 7.87
N GLU A 121 -16.78 -6.46 8.31
CA GLU A 121 -18.15 -6.11 7.92
C GLU A 121 -18.14 -4.70 7.33
N PHE A 122 -18.54 -4.62 6.06
CA PHE A 122 -18.56 -3.40 5.25
C PHE A 122 -19.98 -3.17 4.73
N THR A 123 -20.40 -1.91 4.72
CA THR A 123 -21.71 -1.52 4.18
C THR A 123 -21.52 -0.96 2.78
N GLU A 124 -22.15 -1.60 1.79
CA GLU A 124 -22.18 -1.16 0.39
C GLU A 124 -23.63 -0.85 0.00
N PHE A 125 -23.83 0.05 -0.97
CA PHE A 125 -25.16 0.47 -1.46
C PHE A 125 -25.44 -0.03 -2.87
#